data_AF-A0A3B8MAF3-F1
#
_entry.id   AF-A0A3B8MAF3-F1
#
_cell.length_a   1.000
_cell.length_b   1.000
_cell.length_c   1.000
_cell.angle_alpha   90.00
_cell.angle_beta   90.00
_cell.angle_gamma   90.00
#
_symmetry.space_group_name_H-M   'P 1'
#
loop_
_entity.id
_entity.type
_entity.pdbx_description
1 polymer ?
#
loop_
_entity_poly.entity_id
_entity_poly.type
_entity_poly.pdbx_seq_one_letter_code
_entity_poly.pdbx_strand_id
1 'polypeptide(L)'
;MTDPNKEGRFGAFGGRFVPETLIPACEELEEAFREAWDDSAFVEQFHTILNDYGGRPSPLTECFRLSEQLGVRILLKREDLNHTGSHKINNVIGQALLAQRMGKTRLVAETGAGQHGVATATAAALLNMECKVYMGQVDVERQALNVFRMQLLGAEVEGVSSGSKTLKDAVNEALRDWVATVENTHYCLGS
;
A
#
# COMPACT_ATOMS: atom_id res chain seq x y z
N MET A 1 -14.34 -10.77 10.57
CA MET A 1 -13.29 -11.78 10.33
C MET A 1 -12.71 -12.13 11.68
N THR A 2 -12.39 -13.39 11.93
CA THR A 2 -11.60 -13.79 13.11
C THR A 2 -10.19 -13.25 12.97
N ASP A 3 -9.59 -12.78 14.06
CA ASP A 3 -8.17 -12.42 14.11
C ASP A 3 -7.29 -13.64 13.78
N PRO A 4 -6.09 -13.44 13.21
CA PRO A 4 -5.10 -14.51 13.13
C PRO A 4 -4.72 -14.98 14.53
N ASN A 5 -4.20 -16.20 14.65
CA ASN A 5 -3.64 -16.65 15.92
C ASN A 5 -2.39 -15.82 16.31
N LYS A 6 -1.83 -16.06 17.50
CA LYS A 6 -0.64 -15.35 18.00
C LYS A 6 0.61 -15.49 17.13
N GLU A 7 0.65 -16.50 16.26
CA GLU A 7 1.74 -16.71 15.30
C GLU A 7 1.48 -15.99 13.96
N GLY A 8 0.38 -15.24 13.84
CA GLY A 8 -0.03 -14.55 12.62
C GLY A 8 -0.71 -15.46 11.58
N ARG A 9 -1.22 -16.64 11.98
CA ARG A 9 -1.80 -17.63 11.07
C ARG A 9 -3.33 -17.64 11.03
N PHE A 10 -3.85 -17.86 9.83
CA PHE A 10 -5.24 -18.23 9.55
C PHE A 10 -5.29 -19.72 9.14
N GLY A 11 -5.50 -20.60 10.12
CA GLY A 11 -5.37 -22.04 9.92
C GLY A 11 -3.93 -22.42 9.54
N ALA A 12 -3.74 -23.02 8.36
CA ALA A 12 -2.42 -23.43 7.90
C ALA A 12 -1.61 -22.32 7.20
N PHE A 13 -2.23 -21.17 6.89
CA PHE A 13 -1.64 -20.10 6.07
C PHE A 13 -1.30 -18.86 6.90
N GLY A 14 -0.43 -17.99 6.36
CA GLY A 14 0.04 -16.79 7.05
C GLY A 14 1.29 -17.06 7.89
N GLY A 15 1.49 -16.26 8.93
CA GLY A 15 2.68 -16.30 9.77
C GLY A 15 3.78 -15.34 9.34
N ARG A 16 4.86 -15.30 10.13
CA ARG A 16 5.97 -14.36 9.99
C ARG A 16 7.22 -15.07 9.49
N PHE A 17 7.39 -15.14 8.17
CA PHE A 17 8.53 -15.79 7.50
C PHE A 17 9.51 -14.75 6.94
N VAL A 18 10.10 -13.97 7.84
CA VAL A 18 11.09 -12.94 7.51
C VAL A 18 12.44 -13.27 8.17
N PRO A 19 13.55 -12.67 7.72
CA PRO A 19 14.81 -12.74 8.45
C PRO A 19 14.64 -12.32 9.91
N GLU A 20 15.42 -12.92 10.81
CA GLU A 20 15.37 -12.64 12.25
C GLU A 20 15.53 -11.15 12.58
N THR A 21 16.31 -10.44 11.75
CA THR A 21 16.53 -8.99 11.86
C THR A 21 15.26 -8.14 11.65
N LEU A 22 14.21 -8.68 11.01
CA LEU A 22 12.93 -7.98 10.82
C LEU A 22 11.87 -8.35 11.85
N ILE A 23 12.11 -9.35 12.70
CA ILE A 23 11.12 -9.76 13.70
C ILE A 23 10.74 -8.60 14.62
N PRO A 24 11.68 -7.82 15.20
CA PRO A 24 11.33 -6.70 16.07
C PRO A 24 10.48 -5.64 15.37
N ALA A 25 10.79 -5.34 14.09
CA ALA A 25 10.05 -4.36 13.31
C ALA A 25 8.61 -4.81 13.01
N CYS A 26 8.41 -6.10 12.76
CA CYS A 26 7.07 -6.66 12.61
C CYS A 26 6.26 -6.62 13.92
N GLU A 27 6.91 -6.79 15.07
CA GLU A 27 6.27 -6.72 16.39
C GLU A 27 5.89 -5.28 16.75
N GLU A 28 6.82 -4.34 16.56
CA GLU A 28 6.58 -2.91 16.71
C GLU A 28 5.39 -2.46 15.84
N LEU A 29 5.33 -2.91 14.59
CA LEU A 29 4.23 -2.60 13.68
C LEU A 29 2.89 -3.19 14.15
N GLU A 30 2.88 -4.43 14.63
CA GLU A 30 1.67 -5.06 15.13
C GLU A 30 1.12 -4.35 16.38
N GLU A 31 2.00 -4.03 17.32
CA GLU A 31 1.64 -3.29 18.54
C GLU A 31 1.09 -1.90 18.18
N ALA A 32 1.83 -1.13 17.37
CA ALA A 32 1.40 0.19 16.94
C ALA A 32 0.07 0.15 16.17
N PHE A 33 -0.16 -0.86 15.34
CA PHE A 33 -1.44 -1.04 14.64
C PHE A 33 -2.58 -1.26 15.62
N ARG A 34 -2.42 -2.16 16.60
CA ARG A 34 -3.48 -2.45 17.59
C ARG A 34 -3.82 -1.21 18.41
N GLU A 35 -2.81 -0.49 18.88
CA GLU A 35 -3.00 0.77 19.61
C GLU A 35 -3.70 1.83 18.75
N ALA A 36 -3.29 1.98 17.49
CA ALA A 36 -3.89 2.95 16.57
C ALA A 36 -5.34 2.58 16.21
N TRP A 37 -5.65 1.29 16.07
CA TRP A 37 -6.99 0.84 15.71
C TRP A 37 -7.99 0.96 16.88
N ASP A 38 -7.51 0.84 18.12
CA ASP A 38 -8.30 1.09 19.33
C ASP A 38 -8.44 2.60 19.64
N ASP A 39 -7.60 3.45 19.05
CA ASP A 39 -7.64 4.91 19.19
C ASP A 39 -8.66 5.55 18.25
N SER A 40 -9.80 5.99 18.81
CA SER A 40 -10.86 6.66 18.07
C SER A 40 -10.41 7.89 17.27
N ALA A 41 -9.39 8.63 17.74
CA ALA A 41 -8.89 9.82 17.05
C ALA A 41 -8.12 9.44 15.78
N PHE A 42 -7.34 8.35 15.83
CA PHE A 42 -6.67 7.81 14.65
C PHE A 42 -7.69 7.31 13.62
N VAL A 43 -8.70 6.56 14.07
CA VAL A 43 -9.76 6.02 13.20
C VAL A 43 -10.57 7.15 12.55
N GLU A 44 -10.91 8.20 13.30
CA GLU A 44 -11.60 9.39 12.78
C GLU A 44 -10.74 10.13 11.75
N GLN A 45 -9.46 10.34 12.03
CA GLN A 45 -8.53 10.96 11.10
C GLN A 45 -8.40 10.14 9.80
N PHE A 46 -8.24 8.82 9.92
CA PHE A 46 -8.18 7.92 8.78
C PHE A 46 -9.43 8.03 7.90
N HIS A 47 -10.61 7.96 8.50
CA HIS A 47 -11.88 8.09 7.76
C HIS A 47 -12.07 9.48 7.16
N THR A 48 -11.65 10.54 7.84
CA THR A 48 -11.70 11.91 7.32
C THR A 48 -10.88 12.02 6.05
N ILE A 49 -9.62 11.54 6.05
CA ILE A 49 -8.78 11.55 4.85
C ILE A 49 -9.40 10.69 3.74
N LEU A 50 -9.93 9.50 4.06
CA LEU A 50 -10.55 8.66 3.05
C LEU A 50 -11.78 9.31 2.39
N ASN A 51 -12.58 10.06 3.14
CA ASN A 51 -13.73 10.77 2.61
C ASN A 51 -13.30 11.99 1.80
N ASP A 52 -12.53 12.89 2.41
CA ASP A 52 -12.23 14.21 1.85
C ASP A 52 -11.16 14.16 0.74
N TYR A 53 -10.19 13.26 0.88
CA TYR A 53 -9.07 13.11 -0.06
C TYR A 53 -9.20 11.86 -0.93
N GLY A 54 -9.63 10.73 -0.33
CA GLY A 54 -9.80 9.45 -1.04
C GLY A 54 -11.04 9.38 -1.93
N GLY A 55 -12.05 10.23 -1.69
CA GLY A 55 -13.31 10.25 -2.43
C GLY A 55 -14.30 9.15 -2.00
N ARG A 56 -14.20 8.67 -0.75
CA ARG A 56 -15.13 7.66 -0.21
C ARG A 56 -16.42 8.29 0.32
N PRO A 57 -17.52 7.51 0.38
CA PRO A 57 -17.69 6.14 -0.13
C PRO A 57 -17.83 6.08 -1.66
N SER A 58 -17.20 5.09 -2.29
CA SER A 58 -17.39 4.82 -3.72
C SER A 58 -18.81 4.29 -4.01
N PRO A 59 -19.45 4.68 -5.13
CA PRO A 59 -20.80 4.22 -5.45
C PRO A 59 -20.84 2.73 -5.84
N LEU A 60 -22.06 2.17 -5.80
CA LEU A 60 -22.38 0.86 -6.39
C LEU A 60 -23.21 1.11 -7.65
N THR A 61 -22.68 0.76 -8.83
CA THR A 61 -23.35 1.04 -10.11
C THR A 61 -23.92 -0.25 -10.70
N GLU A 62 -25.18 -0.24 -11.11
CA GLU A 62 -25.82 -1.36 -11.79
C GLU A 62 -25.52 -1.38 -13.29
N CYS A 63 -25.10 -2.54 -13.79
CA CYS A 63 -24.79 -2.76 -15.20
C CYS A 63 -25.99 -3.33 -15.95
N PHE A 64 -27.00 -2.50 -16.23
CA PHE A 64 -28.28 -2.96 -16.79
C PHE A 64 -28.14 -3.81 -18.07
N ARG A 65 -27.32 -3.36 -19.04
CA ARG A 65 -27.11 -4.10 -20.31
C ARG A 65 -26.46 -5.47 -20.11
N LEU A 66 -25.43 -5.54 -19.27
CA LEU A 66 -24.75 -6.81 -18.99
C LEU A 66 -25.64 -7.73 -18.16
N SER A 67 -26.46 -7.15 -17.27
CA SER A 67 -27.40 -7.89 -16.45
C SER A 67 -28.49 -8.55 -17.31
N GLU A 68 -29.02 -7.82 -18.29
CA GLU A 68 -29.97 -8.34 -19.28
C GLU A 68 -29.34 -9.46 -20.12
N GLN A 69 -28.11 -9.25 -20.61
CA GLN A 69 -27.41 -10.25 -21.44
C GLN A 69 -27.13 -11.56 -20.69
N LEU A 70 -26.80 -11.50 -19.39
CA LEU A 70 -26.46 -12.68 -18.59
C LEU A 70 -27.65 -13.26 -17.79
N GLY A 71 -28.80 -12.58 -17.77
CA GLY A 71 -29.97 -13.00 -16.99
C GLY A 71 -29.78 -12.92 -15.46
N VAL A 72 -28.78 -12.18 -14.98
CA VAL A 72 -28.46 -12.01 -13.55
C VAL A 72 -28.17 -10.54 -13.25
N ARG A 73 -28.49 -10.08 -12.03
CA ARG A 73 -28.21 -8.68 -11.63
C ARG A 73 -26.72 -8.49 -11.35
N ILE A 74 -26.09 -7.53 -12.04
CA ILE A 74 -24.66 -7.23 -11.92
C ILE A 74 -24.45 -5.82 -11.41
N LEU A 75 -23.67 -5.71 -10.32
CA LEU A 75 -23.33 -4.46 -9.65
C LEU A 75 -21.81 -4.30 -9.61
N LEU A 76 -21.30 -3.10 -9.88
CA LEU A 76 -19.89 -2.76 -9.78
C LEU A 76 -19.66 -1.86 -8.57
N LYS A 77 -18.81 -2.32 -7.64
CA LYS A 77 -18.29 -1.47 -6.56
C LYS A 77 -17.16 -0.60 -7.13
N ARG A 78 -17.40 0.71 -7.21
CA ARG A 78 -16.63 1.64 -8.04
C ARG A 78 -15.33 2.14 -7.41
N GLU A 79 -14.46 1.22 -6.98
CA GLU A 79 -13.14 1.60 -6.45
C GLU A 79 -12.21 2.22 -7.52
N ASP A 80 -12.57 2.13 -8.80
CA ASP A 80 -11.95 2.87 -9.89
C ASP A 80 -12.14 4.39 -9.77
N LEU A 81 -13.15 4.85 -9.02
CA LEU A 81 -13.42 6.27 -8.77
C LEU A 81 -12.73 6.83 -7.54
N ASN A 82 -12.05 6.00 -6.75
CA ASN A 82 -11.24 6.52 -5.64
C ASN A 82 -10.12 7.40 -6.22
N HIS A 83 -9.64 8.36 -5.43
CA HIS A 83 -8.43 9.10 -5.78
C HIS A 83 -7.28 8.14 -6.08
N THR A 84 -6.38 8.55 -6.97
CA THR A 84 -5.36 7.71 -7.64
C THR A 84 -5.91 6.62 -8.57
N GLY A 85 -7.22 6.40 -8.65
CA GLY A 85 -7.87 5.52 -9.62
C GLY A 85 -7.90 4.03 -9.26
N SER A 86 -7.68 3.66 -7.99
CA SER A 86 -7.81 2.27 -7.54
C SER A 86 -8.11 2.15 -6.04
N HIS A 87 -8.44 0.94 -5.60
CA HIS A 87 -8.67 0.63 -4.19
C HIS A 87 -7.40 0.72 -3.31
N LYS A 88 -6.21 0.86 -3.90
CA LYS A 88 -4.95 0.80 -3.16
C LYS A 88 -4.80 1.97 -2.19
N ILE A 89 -5.27 3.16 -2.56
CA ILE A 89 -5.20 4.36 -1.72
C ILE A 89 -5.79 4.14 -0.32
N ASN A 90 -6.81 3.28 -0.20
CA ASN A 90 -7.44 2.96 1.08
C ASN A 90 -6.42 2.40 2.09
N ASN A 91 -5.60 1.44 1.65
CA ASN A 91 -4.59 0.81 2.48
C ASN A 91 -3.39 1.74 2.70
N VAL A 92 -2.93 2.43 1.65
CA VAL A 92 -1.68 3.20 1.77
C VAL A 92 -1.84 4.43 2.67
N ILE A 93 -3.01 5.07 2.70
CA ILE A 93 -3.30 6.13 3.67
C ILE A 93 -3.22 5.61 5.11
N GLY A 94 -3.82 4.45 5.38
CA GLY A 94 -3.78 3.84 6.72
C GLY A 94 -2.36 3.51 7.15
N GLN A 95 -1.56 2.91 6.27
CA GLN A 95 -0.16 2.59 6.56
C GLN A 95 0.71 3.84 6.73
N ALA A 96 0.51 4.88 5.90
CA ALA A 96 1.29 6.10 6.01
C ALA A 96 0.96 6.89 7.29
N LEU A 97 -0.32 6.92 7.69
CA LEU A 97 -0.73 7.46 9.00
C LEU A 97 -0.10 6.67 10.16
N LEU A 98 -0.10 5.34 10.06
CA LEU A 98 0.52 4.49 11.07
C LEU A 98 2.03 4.73 11.16
N ALA A 99 2.70 4.84 10.02
CA ALA A 99 4.12 5.18 9.94
C ALA A 99 4.43 6.54 10.60
N GLN A 100 3.61 7.56 10.34
CA GLN A 100 3.72 8.86 10.99
C GLN A 100 3.53 8.75 12.51
N ARG A 101 2.56 7.96 12.98
CA ARG A 101 2.34 7.71 14.42
C ARG A 101 3.53 7.01 15.07
N MET A 102 4.15 6.07 14.37
CA MET A 102 5.38 5.38 14.79
C MET A 102 6.63 6.27 14.71
N GLY A 103 6.50 7.54 14.31
CA GLY A 103 7.62 8.48 14.19
C GLY A 103 8.52 8.23 12.98
N LYS A 104 8.10 7.37 12.04
CA LYS A 104 8.83 7.14 10.79
C LYS A 104 8.63 8.34 9.87
N THR A 105 9.67 8.71 9.13
CA THR A 105 9.66 9.89 8.23
C THR A 105 9.73 9.49 6.75
N ARG A 106 9.94 8.20 6.48
CA ARG A 106 10.17 7.66 5.14
C ARG A 106 9.31 6.44 4.87
N LEU A 107 8.76 6.37 3.66
CA LEU A 107 8.05 5.21 3.15
C LEU A 107 8.89 4.54 2.05
N VAL A 108 9.03 3.23 2.13
CA VAL A 108 9.51 2.40 1.03
C VAL A 108 8.38 1.53 0.52
N ALA A 109 8.31 1.29 -0.79
CA ALA A 109 7.33 0.39 -1.39
C ALA A 109 7.91 -0.28 -2.64
N GLU A 110 7.24 -1.33 -3.09
CA GLU A 110 7.46 -1.98 -4.37
C GLU A 110 6.32 -1.68 -5.35
N THR A 111 6.54 -1.83 -6.66
CA THR A 111 5.42 -1.85 -7.60
C THR A 111 5.74 -2.59 -8.90
N GLY A 112 4.70 -3.15 -9.51
CA GLY A 112 4.75 -3.79 -10.84
C GLY A 112 4.00 -2.94 -11.86
N ALA A 113 2.67 -2.94 -11.84
CA ALA A 113 1.88 -2.09 -12.74
C ALA A 113 1.98 -0.57 -12.44
N GLY A 114 2.54 -0.19 -11.28
CA GLY A 114 2.74 1.21 -10.88
C GLY A 114 1.62 1.80 -10.01
N GLN A 115 0.43 1.19 -9.95
CA GLN A 115 -0.70 1.72 -9.17
C GLN A 115 -0.42 1.80 -7.66
N HIS A 116 0.28 0.80 -7.10
CA HIS A 116 0.70 0.84 -5.69
C HIS A 116 1.72 1.95 -5.44
N GLY A 117 2.74 2.04 -6.29
CA GLY A 117 3.74 3.10 -6.18
C GLY A 117 3.14 4.51 -6.28
N VAL A 118 2.18 4.72 -7.19
CA VAL A 118 1.46 6.01 -7.29
C VAL A 118 0.65 6.29 -6.02
N ALA A 119 -0.05 5.30 -5.46
CA ALA A 119 -0.79 5.47 -4.22
C ALA A 119 0.14 5.78 -3.03
N THR A 120 1.28 5.10 -2.91
CA THR A 120 2.30 5.37 -1.87
C THR A 120 2.92 6.75 -2.02
N ALA A 121 3.34 7.14 -3.23
CA ALA A 121 3.86 8.47 -3.49
C ALA A 121 2.84 9.56 -3.16
N THR A 122 1.56 9.32 -3.45
CA THR A 122 0.46 10.25 -3.13
C THR A 122 0.28 10.39 -1.62
N ALA A 123 0.26 9.28 -0.88
CA ALA A 123 0.14 9.30 0.57
C ALA A 123 1.34 9.97 1.26
N ALA A 124 2.55 9.69 0.77
CA ALA A 124 3.77 10.33 1.24
C ALA A 124 3.76 11.85 1.01
N ALA A 125 3.37 12.29 -0.18
CA ALA A 125 3.25 13.71 -0.51
C ALA A 125 2.21 14.42 0.39
N LEU A 126 1.08 13.78 0.65
CA LEU A 126 0.03 14.30 1.55
C LEU A 126 0.54 14.48 2.99
N LEU A 127 1.29 13.50 3.50
CA LEU A 127 1.73 13.45 4.90
C LEU A 127 3.17 13.98 5.11
N ASN A 128 3.74 14.59 4.07
CA ASN A 128 5.10 15.16 4.07
C ASN A 128 6.16 14.13 4.51
N MET A 129 6.15 12.96 3.87
CA MET A 129 7.10 11.87 4.09
C MET A 129 7.99 11.69 2.85
N GLU A 130 9.23 11.27 3.06
CA GLU A 130 10.07 10.78 1.96
C GLU A 130 9.47 9.50 1.38
N CYS A 131 9.56 9.30 0.06
CA CYS A 131 9.04 8.10 -0.58
C CYS A 131 10.04 7.53 -1.58
N LYS A 132 10.35 6.24 -1.43
CA LYS A 132 11.12 5.47 -2.40
C LYS A 132 10.31 4.27 -2.89
N VAL A 133 10.22 4.11 -4.21
CA VAL A 133 9.50 3.01 -4.85
C VAL A 133 10.45 2.19 -5.69
N TYR A 134 10.56 0.90 -5.37
CA TYR A 134 11.26 -0.09 -6.18
C TYR A 134 10.33 -0.65 -7.26
N MET A 135 10.81 -0.71 -8.49
CA MET A 135 10.04 -1.21 -9.63
C MET A 135 10.93 -2.04 -10.53
N GLY A 136 10.47 -3.20 -11.00
CA GLY A 136 11.25 -4.02 -11.94
C GLY A 136 11.61 -3.22 -13.19
N GLN A 137 12.86 -3.31 -13.68
CA GLN A 137 13.33 -2.51 -14.82
C GLN A 137 12.44 -2.67 -16.06
N VAL A 138 11.94 -3.88 -16.32
CA VAL A 138 11.02 -4.16 -17.43
C VAL A 138 9.69 -3.43 -17.25
N ASP A 139 9.23 -3.30 -16.00
CA ASP A 139 7.98 -2.61 -15.67
C ASP A 139 8.14 -1.09 -15.71
N VAL A 140 9.31 -0.55 -15.36
CA VAL A 140 9.62 0.89 -15.48
C VAL A 140 9.43 1.36 -16.92
N GLU A 141 9.96 0.61 -17.89
CA GLU A 141 9.83 0.95 -19.32
C GLU A 141 8.37 0.86 -19.80
N ARG A 142 7.64 -0.19 -19.38
CA ARG A 142 6.25 -0.42 -19.78
C ARG A 142 5.27 0.55 -19.15
N GLN A 143 5.58 1.07 -17.97
CA GLN A 143 4.70 1.90 -17.14
C GLN A 143 5.22 3.32 -16.96
N ALA A 144 5.86 3.87 -18.01
CA ALA A 144 6.48 5.19 -17.98
C ALA A 144 5.56 6.31 -17.43
N LEU A 145 4.26 6.25 -17.70
CA LEU A 145 3.31 7.24 -17.17
C LEU A 145 3.15 7.15 -15.64
N ASN A 146 3.11 5.95 -15.07
CA ASN A 146 3.01 5.79 -13.61
C ASN A 146 4.35 6.14 -12.94
N VAL A 147 5.48 5.83 -13.58
CA VAL A 147 6.81 6.29 -13.14
C VAL A 147 6.86 7.81 -13.08
N PHE A 148 6.44 8.47 -14.16
CA PHE A 148 6.38 9.93 -14.20
C PHE A 148 5.47 10.52 -13.12
N ARG A 149 4.29 9.93 -12.89
CA ARG A 149 3.38 10.36 -11.81
C ARG A 149 4.01 10.25 -10.43
N MET A 150 4.70 9.15 -10.14
CA MET A 150 5.42 8.98 -8.87
C MET A 150 6.49 10.06 -8.67
N GLN A 151 7.28 10.34 -9.71
CA GLN A 151 8.31 11.39 -9.68
C GLN A 151 7.71 12.79 -9.54
N LEU A 152 6.57 13.07 -10.20
CA LEU A 152 5.84 14.34 -10.05
C LEU A 152 5.35 14.56 -8.61
N LEU A 153 5.00 13.47 -7.92
CA LEU A 153 4.63 13.48 -6.50
C LEU A 153 5.84 13.55 -5.56
N GLY A 154 7.06 13.60 -6.08
CA GLY A 154 8.31 13.73 -5.31
C GLY A 154 8.91 12.40 -4.85
N ALA A 155 8.37 11.26 -5.28
CA ALA A 155 8.96 9.96 -4.94
C ALA A 155 10.19 9.64 -5.80
N GLU A 156 11.20 9.04 -5.17
CA GLU A 156 12.31 8.39 -5.87
C GLU A 156 11.82 7.06 -6.43
N VAL A 157 12.06 6.80 -7.73
CA VAL A 157 11.72 5.52 -8.37
C VAL A 157 13.00 4.82 -8.77
N GLU A 158 13.27 3.66 -8.17
CA GLU A 158 14.45 2.85 -8.45
C GLU A 158 14.12 1.61 -9.28
N GLY A 159 14.76 1.51 -10.44
CA GLY A 159 14.64 0.37 -11.35
C GLY A 159 15.45 -0.83 -10.87
N VAL A 160 14.80 -1.96 -10.59
CA VAL A 160 15.45 -3.21 -10.17
C VAL A 160 15.85 -4.01 -11.39
N SER A 161 17.17 -4.10 -11.59
CA SER A 161 17.81 -4.82 -12.70
C SER A 161 18.27 -6.23 -12.34
N SER A 162 18.20 -6.62 -11.07
CA SER A 162 18.53 -7.95 -10.58
C SER A 162 17.45 -8.98 -10.95
N GLY A 163 17.85 -10.25 -11.03
CA GLY A 163 16.93 -11.37 -11.24
C GLY A 163 16.10 -11.27 -12.52
N SER A 164 14.78 -11.47 -12.38
CA SER A 164 13.83 -11.44 -13.50
C SER A 164 13.41 -10.02 -13.92
N LYS A 165 13.82 -8.99 -13.15
CA LYS A 165 13.52 -7.57 -13.38
C LYS A 165 12.01 -7.27 -13.34
N THR A 166 11.28 -7.97 -12.47
CA THR A 166 9.82 -7.81 -12.28
C THR A 166 9.48 -7.49 -10.83
N LEU A 167 8.18 -7.38 -10.50
CA LEU A 167 7.66 -7.15 -9.15
C LEU A 167 8.33 -8.01 -8.06
N LYS A 168 8.58 -9.30 -8.33
CA LYS A 168 9.23 -10.18 -7.34
C LYS A 168 10.60 -9.67 -6.91
N ASP A 169 11.39 -9.18 -7.85
CA ASP A 169 12.72 -8.66 -7.56
C ASP A 169 12.62 -7.31 -6.84
N ALA A 170 11.63 -6.48 -7.20
CA ALA A 170 11.33 -5.23 -6.51
C ALA A 170 10.96 -5.43 -5.03
N VAL A 171 10.16 -6.46 -4.70
CA VAL A 171 9.85 -6.83 -3.31
C VAL A 171 11.14 -7.14 -2.53
N ASN A 172 12.08 -7.86 -3.13
CA ASN A 172 13.31 -8.24 -2.45
C ASN A 172 14.19 -7.01 -2.14
N GLU A 173 14.32 -6.07 -3.08
CA GLU A 173 15.09 -4.86 -2.84
C GLU A 173 14.39 -3.92 -1.85
N ALA A 174 13.06 -3.79 -1.89
CA ALA A 174 12.30 -3.02 -0.91
C ALA A 174 12.45 -3.59 0.51
N LEU A 175 12.41 -4.92 0.66
CA LEU A 175 12.67 -5.58 1.95
C LEU A 175 14.10 -5.34 2.43
N ARG A 176 15.10 -5.38 1.55
CA ARG A 176 16.50 -5.09 1.92
C ARG A 176 16.71 -3.65 2.37
N ASP A 177 16.12 -2.70 1.65
CA ASP A 177 16.13 -1.28 2.06
C ASP A 177 15.49 -1.13 3.43
N TRP A 178 14.32 -1.73 3.63
CA TRP A 178 13.63 -1.66 4.91
C TRP A 178 14.46 -2.26 6.06
N VAL A 179 15.10 -3.42 5.87
CA VAL A 179 16.03 -4.00 6.86
C VAL A 179 17.12 -3.01 7.26
N ALA A 180 17.68 -2.28 6.29
CA ALA A 180 18.79 -1.36 6.52
C ALA A 180 18.35 -0.03 7.14
N THR A 181 17.07 0.33 7.05
CA THR A 181 16.54 1.66 7.40
C THR A 181 15.34 1.62 8.36
N VAL A 182 15.12 0.48 9.02
CA VAL A 182 13.91 0.20 9.81
C VAL A 182 13.61 1.21 10.94
N GLU A 183 14.65 1.87 11.46
CA GLU A 183 14.51 2.88 12.51
C GLU A 183 13.67 4.08 12.03
N ASN A 184 13.86 4.53 10.78
CA ASN A 184 13.19 5.72 10.23
C ASN A 184 12.23 5.44 9.07
N THR A 185 12.22 4.22 8.55
CA THR A 185 11.46 3.83 7.35
C THR A 185 10.37 2.83 7.68
N HIS A 186 9.17 3.07 7.13
CA HIS A 186 8.08 2.10 7.09
C HIS A 186 7.98 1.45 5.70
N TYR A 187 7.86 0.14 5.65
CA TYR A 187 7.60 -0.57 4.39
C TYR A 187 6.09 -0.61 4.10
N CYS A 188 5.66 0.23 3.15
CA CYS A 188 4.32 0.27 2.62
C CYS A 188 4.07 -0.91 1.68
N LEU A 189 3.78 -2.07 2.25
CA LEU A 189 3.44 -3.27 1.49
C LEU A 189 2.07 -3.12 0.81
N GLY A 190 1.98 -3.43 -0.49
CA GLY A 190 0.71 -3.39 -1.21
C GLY A 190 0.65 -4.35 -2.40
N SER A 191 -0.38 -5.21 -2.41
CA SER A 191 -0.74 -6.05 -3.56
C SER A 191 -1.74 -5.37 -4.48
#